data_AF-A0A7Z9VUT4-F1
#
_entry.id   AF-A0A7Z9VUT4-F1
#
_cell.length_a   1.000
_cell.length_b   1.000
_cell.length_c   1.000
_cell.angle_alpha   90.00
_cell.angle_beta   90.00
_cell.angle_gamma   90.00
#
_symmetry.space_group_name_H-M   'P 1'
#
loop_
_entity.id
_entity.type
_entity.pdbx_description
1 polymer ?
#
loop_
_entity_poly.entity_id
_entity_poly.type
_entity_poly.pdbx_seq_one_letter_code
_entity_poly.pdbx_strand_id
1 'polypeptide(L)' 'MNHGEQFEELVSIVTKLRGPDGCPWDKEQTHASLLPFFLEEAYEVIETVDEENWE' A
#
# COMPACT_ATOMS: atom_id res chain seq x y z
N MET A 1 6.44 -8.48 -17.31
CA MET A 1 5.08 -8.52 -16.76
C MET A 1 4.29 -7.37 -17.32
N ASN A 2 3.00 -7.55 -17.57
CA ASN A 2 2.09 -6.44 -17.81
C ASN A 2 1.60 -5.85 -16.47
N HIS A 3 0.94 -4.69 -16.50
CA HIS A 3 0.46 -4.02 -15.28
C HIS A 3 -0.53 -4.86 -14.46
N GLY A 4 -1.34 -5.70 -15.11
CA GLY A 4 -2.24 -6.63 -14.44
C GLY A 4 -1.48 -7.69 -13.63
N GLU A 5 -0.46 -8.30 -14.23
CA GLU A 5 0.39 -9.29 -13.55
C GLU A 5 1.13 -8.68 -12.34
N GLN A 6 1.58 -7.42 -12.45
CA GLN A 6 2.23 -6.71 -11.34
C GLN A 6 1.26 -6.42 -10.19
N PHE A 7 0.02 -6.05 -10.52
CA PHE A 7 -1.02 -5.83 -9.51
C PHE A 7 -1.41 -7.14 -8.81
N GLU A 8 -1.51 -8.25 -9.55
CA GLU A 8 -1.74 -9.57 -8.97
C GLU A 8 -0.61 -9.98 -8.02
N GLU A 9 0.64 -9.65 -8.34
CA GLU A 9 1.79 -9.88 -7.45
C GLU A 9 1.66 -9.06 -6.15
N LEU A 10 1.30 -7.78 -6.23
CA LEU A 10 1.04 -6.96 -5.05
C LEU A 10 -0.05 -7.57 -4.16
N VAL A 11 -1.17 -8.01 -4.76
CA VAL A 11 -2.26 -8.67 -4.02
C VAL A 11 -1.78 -9.96 -3.35
N SER A 12 -0.94 -10.73 -4.02
CA SER A 12 -0.33 -11.95 -3.47
C SER A 12 0.56 -11.64 -2.25
N ILE A 13 1.38 -10.58 -2.33
CA ILE A 13 2.22 -10.12 -1.22
C ILE A 13 1.35 -9.73 -0.02
N VAL A 14 0.33 -8.89 -0.22
CA VAL A 14 -0.57 -8.46 0.86
C VAL A 14 -1.30 -9.66 1.47
N THR A 15 -1.73 -10.61 0.65
CA THR A 15 -2.36 -11.86 1.11
C THR A 15 -1.42 -12.67 2.00
N LYS A 16 -0.15 -12.79 1.61
CA LYS A 16 0.87 -13.49 2.41
C LYS A 16 1.15 -12.78 3.73
N LEU A 17 1.27 -11.46 3.72
CA LEU A 17 1.51 -10.65 4.92
C LEU A 17 0.35 -10.76 5.92
N ARG A 18 -0.89 -10.90 5.44
CA ARG A 18 -2.08 -11.09 6.28
C ARG A 18 -2.41 -12.55 6.60
N GLY A 19 -1.64 -13.51 6.07
CA GLY A 19 -1.87 -14.95 6.25
C GLY A 19 -1.49 -15.49 7.64
N PRO A 20 -1.71 -16.78 7.93
CA PRO A 20 -1.44 -17.39 9.24
C PRO A 20 -0.01 -17.15 9.76
N ASP A 21 0.99 -17.24 8.88
CA ASP A 21 2.41 -17.01 9.21
C ASP A 21 2.91 -15.60 8.82
N GLY A 22 1.99 -14.69 8.47
CA GLY A 22 2.30 -13.33 8.06
C GLY A 22 2.67 -12.38 9.19
N CYS A 23 2.88 -11.11 8.85
CA CYS A 23 3.25 -10.04 9.77
C CYS A 23 2.12 -9.76 10.80
N PRO A 24 2.41 -9.71 12.11
CA PRO A 24 1.40 -9.41 13.13
C PRO A 24 0.72 -8.05 12.93
N TRP A 25 1.50 -7.01 12.59
CA TRP A 25 0.98 -5.66 12.38
C TRP A 25 -0.01 -5.61 11.22
N ASP A 26 0.32 -6.25 10.09
CA ASP A 26 -0.56 -6.30 8.91
C ASP A 26 -1.88 -6.99 9.21
N LYS A 27 -1.87 -8.06 10.01
CA LYS A 27 -3.08 -8.79 10.39
C LYS A 27 -4.02 -7.96 11.24
N GLU A 28 -3.48 -7.14 12.13
CA GLU A 28 -4.25 -6.27 13.02
C GLU A 28 -4.86 -5.06 12.29
N GLN A 29 -4.36 -4.70 11.10
CA GLN A 29 -4.90 -3.58 10.35
C GLN A 29 -6.33 -3.81 9.88
N THR A 30 -7.13 -2.75 10.02
CA THR A 30 -8.49 -2.60 9.50
C THR A 30 -8.54 -1.40 8.55
N HIS A 31 -9.61 -1.28 7.76
CA HIS A 31 -9.80 -0.08 6.92
C HIS A 31 -9.74 1.21 7.75
N ALA A 32 -10.29 1.20 8.98
CA ALA A 32 -10.29 2.37 9.84
C ALA A 32 -8.90 2.71 10.41
N SER A 33 -8.08 1.71 10.77
CA SER A 33 -6.73 1.95 11.29
C SER A 33 -5.77 2.44 10.21
N LEU A 34 -6.07 2.16 8.93
CA LEU A 34 -5.26 2.59 7.79
C LEU A 34 -5.60 4.00 7.27
N LEU A 35 -6.72 4.60 7.68
CA LEU A 35 -7.13 5.92 7.18
C LEU A 35 -6.10 7.04 7.41
N PRO A 36 -5.41 7.14 8.57
CA PRO A 36 -4.38 8.16 8.77
C PRO A 36 -3.23 8.02 7.77
N PHE A 37 -2.73 6.80 7.57
CA PHE A 37 -1.64 6.52 6.62
C PHE A 37 -2.09 6.79 5.18
N PHE A 38 -3.31 6.39 4.80
CA PHE A 38 -3.84 6.70 3.48
C PHE A 38 -3.93 8.21 3.21
N LEU A 39 -4.25 9.00 4.24
CA LEU A 39 -4.26 10.46 4.13
C LEU A 39 -2.84 11.01 3.96
N GLU A 40 -1.87 10.52 4.73
CA GLU A 40 -0.45 10.88 4.61
C GLU A 40 0.07 10.62 3.19
N GLU A 41 -0.12 9.40 2.67
CA GLU A 41 0.28 9.01 1.31
C GLU A 41 -0.38 9.90 0.22
N ALA A 42 -1.62 10.33 0.43
CA ALA A 42 -2.28 11.26 -0.49
C ALA A 42 -1.60 12.64 -0.51
N TYR A 43 -1.13 13.13 0.64
CA TYR A 43 -0.35 14.37 0.71
C TYR A 43 1.04 14.19 0.13
N GLU A 44 1.70 13.04 0.31
CA GLU A 44 3.00 12.76 -0.30
C GLU A 44 2.92 12.76 -1.84
N VAL A 45 1.84 12.22 -2.41
CA VAL A 45 1.60 12.29 -3.86
C VAL A 45 1.39 13.74 -4.31
N ILE A 46 0.63 14.54 -3.55
CA ILE A 46 0.43 15.97 -3.86
C ILE A 46 1.77 16.72 -3.84
N GLU A 47 2.58 16.52 -2.79
CA GLU A 47 3.91 17.12 -2.66
C GLU A 47 4.81 16.75 -3.84
N THR A 48 4.84 15.46 -4.21
CA THR A 48 5.59 14.96 -5.37
C THR A 48 5.19 15.67 -6.67
N VAL A 49 3.89 15.94 -6.87
CA VAL A 49 3.39 16.68 -8.03
C VAL A 49 3.74 18.17 -7.96
N ASP A 50 3.62 18.80 -6.78
CA ASP A 50 3.95 20.21 -6.60
C ASP A 50 5.46 20.48 -6.81
N GLU A 51 6.32 19.52 -6.47
CA GLU A 51 7.78 19.60 -6.63
C GLU A 51 8.29 19.17 -8.02
N GLU A 52 7.39 18.72 -8.91
CA GLU A 52 7.75 18.12 -10.20
C GLU A 52 8.70 16.91 -10.10
N ASN A 53 8.55 16.11 -9.05
CA ASN A 53 9.48 15.03 -8.66
C ASN A 53 8.91 13.62 -8.88
N TRP A 54 8.47 13.30 -10.09
CA TRP A 54 7.76 12.05 -10.42
C TRP A 54 8.53 11.11 -11.38
N GLU A 55 9.83 11.39 -11.62
CA GLU A 55 10.70 10.56 -12.47
C GLU A 55 11.31 9.37 -11.73
#